data_AF-A0A3S0DT74-F1
#
_entry.id   AF-A0A3S0DT74-F1
#
_cell.length_a   1.000
_cell.length_b   1.000
_cell.length_c   1.000
_cell.angle_alpha   90.00
_cell.angle_beta   90.00
_cell.angle_gamma   90.00
#
_symmetry.space_group_name_H-M   'P 1'
#
loop_
_entity.id
_entity.type
_entity.pdbx_description
1 polymer ?
#
loop_
_entity_poly.entity_id
_entity_poly.type
_entity_poly.pdbx_seq_one_letter_code
_entity_poly.pdbx_strand_id
1 'polypeptide(L)'
;MRHQNFAAAVVGIVAAMFLMSGCAADREPPRADVTSRKPAAKRVYSRKPVAPKPEPLAALDKGSCDTSDACVSKLKALLADKSRSWIGAPQTAADHIDGTRQFAYIALSKSLRCAELKAGIEDIATHAKLLDGKTGFAASLITATRAVNTQAREDLEKQMAARCPQ
;
A
#
# COMPACT_ATOMS: atom_id res chain seq x y z
N MET A 1 30.28 7.51 44.90
CA MET A 1 30.59 6.22 45.55
C MET A 1 29.39 5.30 45.44
N ARG A 2 29.68 3.99 45.31
CA ARG A 2 28.78 2.81 45.19
C ARG A 2 28.26 2.44 43.79
N HIS A 3 29.06 1.55 43.22
CA HIS A 3 28.76 0.54 42.21
C HIS A 3 27.48 -0.26 42.50
N GLN A 4 26.86 -0.79 41.42
CA GLN A 4 26.75 -2.24 41.24
C GLN A 4 26.38 -2.62 39.80
N ASN A 5 27.27 -3.42 39.22
CA ASN A 5 27.12 -4.19 37.98
C ASN A 5 26.29 -5.44 38.27
N PHE A 6 25.46 -5.89 37.32
CA PHE A 6 25.16 -7.32 37.18
C PHE A 6 25.25 -7.71 35.71
N ALA A 7 26.15 -8.65 35.44
CA ALA A 7 26.38 -9.30 34.17
C ALA A 7 25.88 -10.75 34.23
N ALA A 8 25.38 -11.19 33.07
CA ALA A 8 25.57 -12.52 32.46
C ALA A 8 24.70 -13.74 32.86
N ALA A 9 24.39 -14.48 31.78
CA ALA A 9 23.98 -15.88 31.63
C ALA A 9 22.55 -16.22 32.06
N VAL A 10 21.77 -17.00 31.31
CA VAL A 10 21.95 -18.45 31.16
C VAL A 10 21.24 -18.97 29.88
N VAL A 11 22.02 -19.69 29.06
CA VAL A 11 21.78 -21.01 28.42
C VAL A 11 20.39 -21.35 27.86
N GLY A 12 20.39 -21.73 26.58
CA GLY A 12 19.22 -22.16 25.83
C GLY A 12 18.71 -23.57 26.13
N ILE A 13 17.52 -23.87 25.59
CA ILE A 13 16.99 -25.23 25.45
C ILE A 13 16.33 -25.31 24.07
N VAL A 14 16.93 -26.11 23.20
CA VAL A 14 16.27 -26.73 22.05
C VAL A 14 15.64 -28.02 22.57
N ALA A 15 14.33 -28.16 22.45
CA ALA A 15 13.67 -29.46 22.55
C ALA A 15 12.41 -29.45 21.67
N ALA A 16 12.51 -30.18 20.56
CA ALA A 16 11.38 -30.59 19.74
C ALA A 16 10.60 -31.68 20.47
N MET A 17 9.26 -31.60 20.47
CA MET A 17 8.39 -32.76 20.70
C MET A 17 7.27 -32.77 19.67
N PHE A 18 7.42 -33.70 18.73
CA PHE A 18 6.36 -34.29 17.92
C PHE A 18 5.64 -35.38 18.73
N LEU A 19 4.51 -35.86 18.19
CA LEU A 19 3.61 -36.96 18.58
C LEU A 19 2.33 -36.50 19.33
N MET A 20 1.11 -36.99 19.09
CA MET A 20 0.45 -37.82 18.07
C MET A 20 -1.07 -37.81 18.41
N SER A 21 -1.91 -37.95 17.38
CA SER A 21 -3.22 -38.66 17.33
C SER A 21 -4.40 -38.34 18.27
N GLY A 22 -5.58 -38.18 17.65
CA GLY A 22 -6.86 -38.50 18.30
C GLY A 22 -8.16 -38.09 17.58
N CYS A 23 -8.41 -38.51 16.33
CA CYS A 23 -9.77 -38.52 15.76
C CYS A 23 -10.27 -39.97 15.69
N ALA A 24 -11.37 -40.27 16.38
CA ALA A 24 -12.02 -41.58 16.38
C ALA A 24 -12.89 -41.78 15.12
N ALA A 25 -12.61 -42.87 14.38
CA ALA A 25 -13.50 -44.00 14.04
C ALA A 25 -15.04 -43.79 14.14
N ASP A 26 -15.93 -44.36 13.30
CA ASP A 26 -15.87 -45.45 12.32
C ASP A 26 -17.26 -45.57 11.63
N ARG A 27 -17.31 -46.03 10.37
CA ARG A 27 -18.23 -47.10 9.85
C ARG A 27 -18.22 -47.24 8.31
N GLU A 28 -17.69 -48.37 7.86
CA GLU A 28 -17.77 -49.03 6.53
C GLU A 28 -19.05 -49.92 6.40
N PRO A 29 -19.30 -50.71 5.31
CA PRO A 29 -19.30 -50.47 3.85
C PRO A 29 -20.62 -51.03 3.19
N PRO A 30 -20.75 -51.17 1.85
CA PRO A 30 -20.33 -52.44 1.22
C PRO A 30 -19.68 -52.32 -0.18
N ARG A 31 -18.93 -53.39 -0.50
CA ARG A 31 -18.23 -53.70 -1.76
C ARG A 31 -19.16 -53.76 -2.98
N ALA A 32 -18.64 -53.33 -4.13
CA ALA A 32 -18.96 -53.92 -5.43
C ALA A 32 -17.70 -53.97 -6.30
N ASP A 33 -17.50 -55.13 -6.92
CA ASP A 33 -16.34 -55.60 -7.66
C ASP A 33 -16.32 -55.06 -9.11
N VAL A 34 -15.10 -54.74 -9.57
CA VAL A 34 -14.51 -54.85 -10.92
C VAL A 34 -15.40 -54.64 -12.17
N THR A 35 -15.03 -53.66 -13.00
CA THR A 35 -14.53 -53.93 -14.37
C THR A 35 -13.82 -52.72 -14.98
N SER A 36 -12.72 -53.05 -15.63
CA SER A 36 -11.82 -52.22 -16.44
C SER A 36 -12.54 -51.44 -17.55
N ARG A 37 -12.28 -50.13 -17.64
CA ARG A 37 -12.06 -49.39 -18.90
C ARG A 37 -11.39 -48.05 -18.60
N LYS A 38 -10.16 -47.90 -19.10
CA LYS A 38 -9.33 -46.69 -19.01
C LYS A 38 -9.81 -45.67 -20.06
N PRO A 39 -10.34 -44.48 -19.70
CA PRO A 39 -10.39 -43.36 -20.62
C PRO A 39 -9.06 -42.61 -20.53
N ALA A 40 -8.37 -42.49 -21.65
CA ALA A 40 -7.17 -41.70 -21.78
C ALA A 40 -7.36 -40.30 -21.18
N ALA A 41 -6.53 -39.96 -20.19
CA ALA A 41 -6.45 -38.62 -19.65
C ALA A 41 -6.12 -37.66 -20.80
N LYS A 42 -7.10 -36.89 -21.26
CA LYS A 42 -6.83 -35.72 -22.09
C LYS A 42 -5.95 -34.81 -21.25
N ARG A 43 -4.69 -34.69 -21.66
CA ARG A 43 -3.79 -33.61 -21.21
C ARG A 43 -4.53 -32.30 -21.39
N VAL A 44 -5.09 -31.76 -20.31
CA VAL A 44 -5.40 -30.35 -20.23
C VAL A 44 -4.04 -29.67 -20.22
N TYR A 45 -3.67 -29.12 -21.38
CA TYR A 45 -2.52 -28.25 -21.49
C TYR A 45 -2.64 -27.17 -20.41
N SER A 46 -1.69 -27.17 -19.46
CA SER A 46 -1.39 -26.01 -18.64
C SER A 46 -1.16 -24.84 -19.59
N ARG A 47 -2.17 -23.98 -19.77
CA ARG A 47 -1.92 -22.65 -20.29
C ARG A 47 -1.08 -21.95 -19.24
N LYS A 48 0.18 -21.67 -19.57
CA LYS A 48 0.96 -20.65 -18.85
C LYS A 48 0.05 -19.43 -18.69
N PRO A 49 -0.03 -18.79 -17.50
CA PRO A 49 -0.68 -17.49 -17.39
C PRO A 49 0.04 -16.55 -18.37
N VAL A 50 -0.64 -16.19 -19.45
CA VAL A 50 -0.18 -15.11 -20.32
C VAL A 50 -0.39 -13.86 -19.48
N ALA A 51 0.71 -13.32 -18.96
CA ALA A 51 0.70 -11.99 -18.36
C ALA A 51 0.04 -11.04 -19.38
N PRO A 52 -1.01 -10.29 -18.99
CA PRO A 52 -1.62 -9.35 -19.91
C PRO A 52 -0.56 -8.38 -20.40
N LYS A 53 -0.43 -8.28 -21.72
CA LYS A 53 0.37 -7.26 -22.40
C LYS A 53 -0.05 -5.91 -21.80
N PRO A 54 0.88 -5.08 -21.28
CA PRO A 54 0.51 -3.77 -20.80
C PRO A 54 -0.11 -2.99 -21.96
N GLU A 55 -1.41 -2.71 -21.88
CA GLU A 55 -2.05 -1.79 -22.78
C GLU A 55 -1.32 -0.46 -22.69
N PRO A 56 -0.96 0.17 -23.82
CA PRO A 56 -0.40 1.51 -23.78
C PRO A 56 -1.37 2.42 -23.02
N LEU A 57 -0.89 3.11 -21.99
CA LEU A 57 -1.58 4.18 -21.23
C LEU A 57 -1.93 5.41 -22.09
N ALA A 58 -2.17 5.22 -23.38
CA ALA A 58 -2.28 6.24 -24.39
C ALA A 58 -3.75 6.58 -24.64
N ALA A 59 -4.42 7.19 -23.65
CA ALA A 59 -5.56 8.11 -23.83
C ALA A 59 -6.18 8.53 -22.48
N LEU A 60 -5.36 8.80 -21.47
CA LEU A 60 -5.84 9.37 -20.20
C LEU A 60 -5.33 10.80 -20.13
N ASP A 61 -6.18 11.75 -19.72
CA ASP A 61 -5.73 13.11 -19.42
C ASP A 61 -4.54 13.01 -18.49
N LYS A 62 -3.40 13.42 -19.01
CA LYS A 62 -2.12 13.17 -18.39
C LYS A 62 -2.06 14.00 -17.12
N GLY A 63 -1.82 13.36 -15.99
CA GLY A 63 -1.46 14.09 -14.78
C GLY A 63 -0.18 14.90 -15.04
N SER A 64 0.12 15.89 -14.21
CA SER A 64 1.27 16.80 -14.48
C SER A 64 2.65 16.11 -14.58
N CYS A 65 2.72 14.82 -14.24
CA CYS A 65 3.88 13.98 -14.47
C CYS A 65 3.55 12.83 -15.44
N ASP A 66 3.74 13.10 -16.74
CA ASP A 66 3.47 12.19 -17.87
C ASP A 66 4.29 10.89 -17.86
N THR A 67 5.40 10.84 -17.12
CA THR A 67 6.32 9.69 -17.05
C THR A 67 6.73 9.42 -15.61
N SER A 68 7.13 8.18 -15.32
CA SER A 68 7.65 7.81 -14.00
C SER A 68 8.84 8.70 -13.57
N ASP A 69 9.74 9.04 -14.51
CA ASP A 69 10.88 9.92 -14.24
C ASP A 69 10.44 11.36 -13.92
N ALA A 70 9.40 11.87 -14.59
CA ALA A 70 8.83 13.17 -14.28
C ALA A 70 8.21 13.17 -12.88
N CYS A 71 7.49 12.11 -12.49
CA CYS A 71 6.89 12.00 -11.16
C CYS A 71 7.97 11.92 -10.07
N VAL A 72 9.02 11.12 -10.30
CA VAL A 72 10.17 11.03 -9.38
C VAL A 72 10.88 12.37 -9.25
N SER A 73 11.05 13.11 -10.35
CA SER A 73 11.68 14.43 -10.33
C SER A 73 10.83 15.46 -9.57
N LYS A 74 9.52 15.48 -9.81
CA LYS A 74 8.56 16.31 -9.08
C LYS A 74 8.57 15.97 -7.59
N LEU A 75 8.56 14.68 -7.22
CA LEU A 75 8.65 14.24 -5.83
C LEU A 75 9.94 14.73 -5.18
N LYS A 76 11.09 14.53 -5.83
CA LYS A 76 12.39 15.00 -5.34
C LYS A 76 12.39 16.51 -5.08
N ALA A 77 11.79 17.29 -5.97
CA ALA A 77 11.66 18.74 -5.79
C ALA A 77 10.82 19.10 -4.55
N LEU A 78 9.67 18.47 -4.36
CA LEU A 78 8.82 18.67 -3.17
C LEU A 78 9.53 18.30 -1.87
N LEU A 79 10.30 17.20 -1.88
CA LEU A 79 11.07 16.74 -0.72
C LEU A 79 12.25 17.67 -0.40
N ALA A 80 12.91 18.21 -1.43
CA ALA A 80 14.05 19.11 -1.30
C ALA A 80 13.66 20.51 -0.82
N ASP A 81 12.45 20.99 -1.14
CA ASP A 81 11.95 22.29 -0.68
C ASP A 81 11.81 22.32 0.85
N LYS A 82 12.69 23.06 1.51
CA LYS A 82 12.71 23.24 2.97
C LYS A 82 11.66 24.23 3.46
N SER A 83 11.22 25.14 2.59
CA SER A 83 10.18 26.12 2.94
C SER A 83 8.79 25.49 2.95
N ARG A 84 8.63 24.35 2.26
CA ARG A 84 7.36 23.64 2.09
C ARG A 84 6.28 24.55 1.51
N SER A 85 6.65 25.47 0.62
CA SER A 85 5.74 26.47 0.05
C SER A 85 4.62 25.85 -0.79
N TRP A 86 4.75 24.58 -1.14
CA TRP A 86 3.74 23.79 -1.83
C TRP A 86 2.60 23.31 -0.92
N ILE A 87 2.77 23.30 0.41
CA ILE A 87 1.70 22.92 1.35
C ILE A 87 0.64 24.01 1.37
N GLY A 88 -0.61 23.65 1.06
CA GLY A 88 -1.73 24.60 0.96
C GLY A 88 -1.73 25.43 -0.33
N ALA A 89 -0.74 25.25 -1.22
CA ALA A 89 -0.77 25.86 -2.53
C ALA A 89 -1.89 25.22 -3.38
N PRO A 90 -2.66 26.00 -4.17
CA PRO A 90 -3.67 25.44 -5.06
C PRO A 90 -3.11 24.34 -5.97
N GLN A 91 -3.91 23.32 -6.23
CA GLN A 91 -3.56 22.21 -7.10
C GLN A 91 -4.70 21.91 -8.06
N THR A 92 -4.38 21.66 -9.33
CA THR A 92 -5.40 21.26 -10.32
C THR A 92 -5.80 19.80 -10.13
N ALA A 93 -6.90 19.36 -10.76
CA ALA A 93 -7.26 17.94 -10.74
C ALA A 93 -6.18 17.05 -11.39
N ALA A 94 -5.53 17.52 -12.46
CA ALA A 94 -4.45 16.82 -13.13
C ALA A 94 -3.16 16.78 -12.30
N ASP A 95 -2.90 17.79 -11.49
CA ASP A 95 -1.80 17.74 -10.52
C ASP A 95 -2.14 16.81 -9.35
N HIS A 96 -3.39 16.76 -8.90
CA HIS A 96 -3.79 15.95 -7.74
C HIS A 96 -3.86 14.46 -8.06
N ILE A 97 -4.34 14.10 -9.25
CA ILE A 97 -4.45 12.72 -9.71
C ILE A 97 -3.09 12.02 -9.85
N ASP A 98 -1.99 12.78 -9.94
CA ASP A 98 -0.65 12.19 -10.05
C ASP A 98 -0.11 11.62 -8.73
N GLY A 99 -0.72 11.98 -7.58
CA GLY A 99 -0.37 11.45 -6.26
C GLY A 99 0.96 11.92 -5.68
N THR A 100 1.74 12.72 -6.41
CA THR A 100 3.13 13.08 -6.04
C THR A 100 3.16 13.89 -4.75
N ARG A 101 2.20 14.81 -4.57
CA ARG A 101 2.11 15.63 -3.36
C ARG A 101 1.76 14.77 -2.13
N GLN A 102 0.92 13.76 -2.29
CA GLN A 102 0.56 12.84 -1.21
C GLN A 102 1.74 11.98 -0.79
N PHE A 103 2.55 11.48 -1.75
CA PHE A 103 3.79 10.80 -1.43
C PHE A 103 4.78 11.71 -0.69
N ALA A 104 4.83 13.00 -1.03
CA ALA A 104 5.63 13.96 -0.28
C ALA A 104 5.11 14.12 1.17
N TYR A 105 3.80 14.22 1.39
CA TYR A 105 3.22 14.24 2.74
C TYR A 105 3.58 12.98 3.55
N ILE A 106 3.45 11.78 2.97
CA ILE A 106 3.80 10.51 3.62
C ILE A 106 5.28 10.52 4.04
N ALA A 107 6.17 10.82 3.10
CA ALA A 107 7.62 10.81 3.31
C ALA A 107 8.08 11.84 4.35
N LEU A 108 7.39 12.97 4.44
CA LEU A 108 7.78 14.10 5.29
C LEU A 108 7.02 14.15 6.61
N SER A 109 5.97 13.34 6.78
CA SER A 109 5.03 13.36 7.91
C SER A 109 5.71 13.58 9.27
N LYS A 110 6.77 12.82 9.57
CA LYS A 110 7.53 12.89 10.82
C LYS A 110 8.31 14.20 11.03
N SER A 111 8.59 14.93 9.95
CA SER A 111 9.41 16.16 9.94
C SER A 111 8.60 17.45 9.79
N LEU A 112 7.32 17.36 9.39
CA LEU A 112 6.46 18.54 9.24
C LEU A 112 6.26 19.25 10.58
N ARG A 113 5.88 20.51 10.58
CA ARG A 113 5.45 21.25 11.79
C ARG A 113 3.96 21.05 12.01
N CYS A 114 3.45 21.36 13.20
CA CYS A 114 2.01 21.19 13.49
C CYS A 114 1.11 22.00 12.55
N ALA A 115 1.51 23.23 12.21
CA ALA A 115 0.78 24.04 11.21
C ALA A 115 0.78 23.37 9.83
N GLU A 116 1.90 22.76 9.42
CA GLU A 116 2.03 22.07 8.13
C GLU A 116 1.26 20.75 8.09
N LEU A 117 1.20 20.01 9.22
CA LEU A 117 0.35 18.82 9.34
C LEU A 117 -1.12 19.17 9.14
N LYS A 118 -1.60 20.19 9.88
CA LYS A 118 -2.98 20.66 9.78
C LYS A 118 -3.29 21.12 8.36
N ALA A 119 -2.43 21.97 7.79
CA ALA A 119 -2.57 22.42 6.41
C ALA A 119 -2.56 21.25 5.42
N GLY A 120 -1.71 20.24 5.61
CA GLY A 120 -1.67 19.06 4.75
C GLY A 120 -2.94 18.21 4.81
N ILE A 121 -3.54 18.06 6.00
CA ILE A 121 -4.82 17.35 6.16
C ILE A 121 -5.94 18.11 5.44
N GLU A 122 -5.99 19.44 5.59
CA GLU A 122 -6.94 20.31 4.91
C GLU A 122 -6.73 20.31 3.38
N ASP A 123 -5.49 20.32 2.94
CA ASP A 123 -5.07 20.28 1.53
C ASP A 123 -5.56 18.99 0.87
N ILE A 124 -5.29 17.83 1.47
CA ILE A 124 -5.75 16.52 0.96
C ILE A 124 -7.28 16.48 0.91
N ALA A 125 -7.97 16.93 1.96
CA ALA A 125 -9.42 16.91 2.01
C ALA A 125 -10.07 17.83 0.94
N THR A 126 -9.46 18.98 0.69
CA THR A 126 -9.93 19.94 -0.33
C THR A 126 -9.75 19.37 -1.73
N HIS A 127 -8.56 18.85 -2.03
CA HIS A 127 -8.23 18.41 -3.38
C HIS A 127 -8.81 17.03 -3.72
N ALA A 128 -9.10 16.18 -2.73
CA ALA A 128 -9.84 14.92 -2.95
C ALA A 128 -11.18 15.14 -3.68
N LYS A 129 -11.87 16.25 -3.38
CA LYS A 129 -13.15 16.63 -4.01
C LYS A 129 -13.01 16.95 -5.50
N LEU A 130 -11.81 17.30 -5.98
CA LEU A 130 -11.57 17.58 -7.40
C LEU A 130 -11.74 16.35 -8.29
N LEU A 131 -11.70 15.15 -7.71
CA LEU A 131 -11.84 13.88 -8.44
C LEU A 131 -13.30 13.39 -8.49
N ASP A 132 -14.20 14.00 -7.75
CA ASP A 132 -15.60 13.56 -7.69
C ASP A 132 -16.32 13.88 -8.99
N GLY A 133 -16.94 12.85 -9.59
CA GLY A 133 -17.63 12.99 -10.87
C GLY A 133 -16.74 13.25 -12.09
N LYS A 134 -15.40 13.16 -11.96
CA LYS A 134 -14.48 13.34 -13.09
C LYS A 134 -14.46 12.11 -14.00
N THR A 135 -14.61 12.36 -15.30
CA THR A 135 -14.61 11.33 -16.35
C THR A 135 -13.36 11.36 -17.25
N GLY A 136 -12.44 12.32 -17.08
CA GLY A 136 -11.20 12.46 -17.87
C GLY A 136 -10.04 11.57 -17.43
N PHE A 137 -10.16 10.92 -16.26
CA PHE A 137 -9.12 10.03 -15.72
C PHE A 137 -9.61 8.58 -15.68
N ALA A 138 -8.68 7.62 -15.78
CA ALA A 138 -9.02 6.22 -15.59
C ALA A 138 -9.56 5.99 -14.17
N ALA A 139 -10.62 5.19 -14.06
CA ALA A 139 -11.20 4.83 -12.76
C ALA A 139 -10.19 4.14 -11.82
N SER A 140 -9.26 3.36 -12.38
CA SER A 140 -8.16 2.74 -11.64
C SER A 140 -7.21 3.78 -11.05
N LEU A 141 -6.90 4.84 -11.79
CA LEU A 141 -6.04 5.93 -11.33
C LEU A 141 -6.73 6.77 -10.24
N ILE A 142 -8.04 7.06 -10.41
CA ILE A 142 -8.84 7.72 -9.37
C ILE A 142 -8.85 6.88 -8.08
N THR A 143 -9.09 5.57 -8.20
CA THR A 143 -9.07 4.64 -7.07
C THR A 143 -7.71 4.61 -6.38
N ALA A 144 -6.61 4.51 -7.14
CA ALA A 144 -5.26 4.54 -6.59
C ALA A 144 -4.96 5.86 -5.87
N THR A 145 -5.33 6.99 -6.46
CA THR A 145 -5.13 8.32 -5.86
C THR A 145 -5.93 8.45 -4.56
N ARG A 146 -7.17 7.96 -4.51
CA ARG A 146 -7.96 7.93 -3.27
C ARG A 146 -7.30 7.10 -2.17
N ALA A 147 -6.76 5.92 -2.51
CA ALA A 147 -6.02 5.11 -1.54
C ALA A 147 -4.79 5.84 -0.98
N VAL A 148 -4.01 6.51 -1.84
CA VAL A 148 -2.85 7.29 -1.41
C VAL A 148 -3.26 8.53 -0.59
N ASN A 149 -4.38 9.18 -0.92
CA ASN A 149 -4.94 10.27 -0.10
C ASN A 149 -5.29 9.79 1.31
N THR A 150 -5.93 8.62 1.45
CA THR A 150 -6.26 8.02 2.74
C THR A 150 -4.99 7.76 3.55
N GLN A 151 -4.00 7.08 2.97
CA GLN A 151 -2.74 6.79 3.65
C GLN A 151 -2.03 8.06 4.12
N ALA A 152 -1.91 9.06 3.24
CA ALA A 152 -1.26 10.32 3.57
C ALA A 152 -1.99 11.02 4.73
N ARG A 153 -3.32 11.06 4.70
CA ARG A 153 -4.12 11.67 5.76
C ARG A 153 -3.94 10.94 7.10
N GLU A 154 -4.00 9.61 7.11
CA GLU A 154 -3.79 8.81 8.33
C GLU A 154 -2.42 9.06 8.95
N ASP A 155 -1.36 9.11 8.12
CA ASP A 155 -0.02 9.42 8.59
C ASP A 155 0.07 10.83 9.18
N LEU A 156 -0.52 11.83 8.52
CA LEU A 156 -0.54 13.21 9.04
C LEU A 156 -1.33 13.33 10.34
N GLU A 157 -2.52 12.71 10.43
CA GLU A 157 -3.36 12.70 11.63
C GLU A 157 -2.67 12.02 12.80
N LYS A 158 -2.01 10.88 12.54
CA LYS A 158 -1.17 10.19 13.53
C LYS A 158 -0.04 11.09 14.04
N GLN A 159 0.66 11.77 13.14
CA GLN A 159 1.70 12.72 13.54
C GLN A 159 1.12 13.94 14.24
N MET A 160 -0.11 14.36 13.96
CA MET A 160 -0.74 15.48 14.65
C MET A 160 -1.11 15.10 16.08
N ALA A 161 -1.76 13.94 16.27
CA ALA A 161 -2.12 13.42 17.58
C ALA A 161 -0.90 13.14 18.48
N ALA A 162 0.21 12.70 17.90
CA ALA A 162 1.39 12.30 18.67
C ALA A 162 2.19 13.47 19.28
N ARG A 163 2.13 14.67 18.69
CA ARG A 163 3.09 15.76 19.04
C ARG A 163 2.51 17.18 19.00
N CYS A 164 1.29 17.38 18.51
CA CYS A 164 0.72 18.72 18.42
C CYS A 164 -0.19 19.01 19.62
N PRO A 165 -0.11 20.22 20.21
CA PRO A 165 -1.06 20.64 21.22
C PRO A 165 -2.47 20.65 20.63
N GLN A 166 -3.44 20.22 21.42
CA GLN A 166 -4.87 20.23 21.08
C GLN A 166 -5.44 21.65 21.24
#